data_AF-A0A2E8FID6-F1
#
_entry.id   AF-A0A2E8FID6-F1
#
_cell.length_a   1.000
_cell.length_b   1.000
_cell.length_c   1.000
_cell.angle_alpha   90.00
_cell.angle_beta   90.00
_cell.angle_gamma   90.00
#
_symmetry.space_group_name_H-M   'P 1'
#
loop_
_entity.id
_entity.type
_entity.pdbx_description
1 polymer ?
#
loop_
_entity_poly.entity_id
_entity_poly.type
_entity_poly.pdbx_seq_one_letter_code
_entity_poly.pdbx_strand_id
1 'polypeptide(L)'
;MGTHDHGPEIDELWTQYLRVMRIIVVALIGGVAAFCMVVLATFESAADSLGLVGSVALGVAVLSIMVKLVVPGMIGSAKNGSPLTELVGLYQVRLIIGLSVLEGAALLNLVAFQAEQHWSSLVAAGVLVLFMLASWPSRAKIESWIKRQQEMAELG
;
A
#
# COMPACT_ATOMS: atom_id res chain seq x y z
N MET A 1 4.74 25.17 -16.53
CA MET A 1 4.10 24.29 -15.53
C MET A 1 2.82 24.99 -15.10
N GLY A 2 1.76 24.82 -15.89
CA GLY A 2 0.52 25.58 -15.72
C GLY A 2 -0.27 25.03 -14.54
N THR A 3 -0.48 25.86 -13.53
CA THR A 3 -1.56 25.65 -12.57
C THR A 3 -2.85 25.79 -13.36
N HIS A 4 -3.43 24.66 -13.79
CA HIS A 4 -4.79 24.65 -14.28
C HIS A 4 -5.67 25.11 -13.12
N ASP A 5 -6.15 26.35 -13.22
CA ASP A 5 -7.07 26.99 -12.30
C ASP A 5 -8.44 26.31 -12.47
N HIS A 6 -8.54 25.11 -11.90
CA HIS A 6 -9.79 24.40 -11.73
C HIS A 6 -10.52 25.15 -10.62
N GLY A 7 -11.66 25.78 -10.92
CA GLY A 7 -12.37 26.63 -9.96
C GLY A 7 -12.49 26.01 -8.55
N PRO A 8 -12.71 26.85 -7.52
CA PRO A 8 -12.47 26.53 -6.11
C PRO A 8 -13.09 25.20 -5.63
N GLU A 9 -14.23 24.81 -6.19
CA GLU A 9 -14.91 23.53 -5.88
C GLU A 9 -14.05 22.28 -6.18
N ILE A 10 -13.26 22.30 -7.27
CA ILE A 10 -12.45 21.14 -7.69
C ILE A 10 -11.25 20.97 -6.75
N ASP A 11 -10.61 22.05 -6.34
CA ASP A 11 -9.46 22.01 -5.42
C ASP A 11 -9.86 21.56 -4.00
N GLU A 12 -11.06 21.91 -3.54
CA GLU A 12 -11.62 21.41 -2.29
C GLU A 12 -11.82 19.89 -2.32
N LEU A 13 -12.43 19.36 -3.40
CA LEU A 13 -12.62 17.93 -3.61
C LEU A 13 -11.28 17.17 -3.62
N TRP A 14 -10.28 17.67 -4.34
CA TRP A 14 -8.94 17.07 -4.36
C TRP A 14 -8.30 16.98 -2.98
N THR A 15 -8.42 18.06 -2.22
CA THR A 15 -7.87 18.14 -0.86
C THR A 15 -8.54 17.11 0.05
N GLN A 16 -9.86 16.95 -0.07
CA GLN A 16 -10.62 15.94 0.68
C GLN A 16 -10.17 14.51 0.33
N TYR A 17 -10.13 14.15 -0.95
CA TYR A 17 -9.72 12.81 -1.38
C TYR A 17 -8.29 12.47 -0.96
N LEU A 18 -7.34 13.40 -1.16
CA LEU A 18 -5.96 13.20 -0.75
C LEU A 18 -5.83 13.03 0.76
N ARG A 19 -6.59 13.80 1.55
CA ARG A 19 -6.59 13.69 3.01
C ARG A 19 -7.06 12.29 3.43
N VAL A 20 -8.16 11.80 2.86
CA VAL A 20 -8.69 10.46 3.17
C VAL A 20 -7.68 9.37 2.80
N MET A 21 -7.12 9.39 1.59
CA MET A 21 -6.13 8.40 1.17
C MET A 21 -4.89 8.40 2.08
N ARG A 22 -4.40 9.58 2.48
CA ARG A 22 -3.25 9.69 3.39
C ARG A 22 -3.55 9.15 4.78
N ILE A 23 -4.74 9.44 5.33
CA ILE A 23 -5.17 8.88 6.62
C ILE A 23 -5.18 7.35 6.56
N ILE A 24 -5.70 6.77 5.49
CA ILE A 24 -5.73 5.32 5.30
C ILE A 24 -4.30 4.75 5.26
N VAL A 25 -3.39 5.34 4.48
CA VAL A 25 -1.99 4.89 4.40
C VAL A 25 -1.32 4.94 5.77
N VAL A 26 -1.50 6.04 6.51
CA VAL A 26 -0.93 6.21 7.85
C VAL A 26 -1.55 5.20 8.83
N ALA A 27 -2.84 4.91 8.74
CA ALA A 27 -3.51 3.93 9.60
C ALA A 27 -2.95 2.50 9.37
N LEU A 28 -2.81 2.07 8.12
CA LEU A 28 -2.27 0.74 7.77
C LEU A 28 -0.81 0.60 8.22
N ILE A 29 0.03 1.61 7.96
CA ILE A 29 1.43 1.61 8.43
C ILE A 29 1.49 1.66 9.96
N GLY A 30 0.62 2.46 10.58
CA GLY A 30 0.52 2.60 12.03
C GLY A 30 0.18 1.28 12.72
N GLY A 31 -0.69 0.46 12.12
CA GLY A 31 -0.98 -0.89 12.61
C GLY A 31 0.27 -1.78 12.66
N VAL A 32 1.04 -1.82 11.57
CA VAL A 32 2.32 -2.58 11.51
C VAL A 32 3.34 -2.03 12.52
N ALA A 33 3.46 -0.71 12.63
CA ALA A 33 4.40 -0.07 13.55
C ALA A 33 4.06 -0.34 15.02
N ALA A 34 2.78 -0.25 15.39
CA ALA A 34 2.31 -0.55 16.74
C ALA A 34 2.56 -2.02 17.10
N PHE A 35 2.28 -2.95 16.17
CA PHE A 35 2.55 -4.37 16.39
C PHE A 35 4.05 -4.66 16.49
N CYS A 36 4.87 -4.01 15.65
CA CYS A 36 6.33 -4.10 15.73
C CYS A 36 6.86 -3.66 17.11
N MET A 37 6.31 -2.58 17.67
CA MET A 37 6.66 -2.13 19.02
C MET A 37 6.37 -3.19 20.09
N VAL A 38 5.21 -3.87 20.01
CA VAL A 38 4.87 -4.97 20.92
C VAL A 38 5.84 -6.14 20.79
N VAL A 39 6.18 -6.50 19.54
CA VAL A 39 7.11 -7.61 19.27
C VAL A 39 8.52 -7.30 19.78
N LEU A 40 9.01 -6.08 19.57
CA LEU A 40 10.31 -5.66 20.08
C LEU A 40 10.34 -5.56 21.61
N ALA A 41 9.23 -5.20 22.25
CA ALA A 41 9.14 -5.14 23.71
C ALA A 41 9.17 -6.53 24.38
N THR A 42 8.85 -7.59 23.64
CA THR A 42 8.87 -8.98 24.13
C THR A 42 10.00 -9.81 23.50
N PHE A 43 10.94 -9.17 22.81
CA PHE A 43 12.10 -9.81 22.22
C PHE A 43 13.11 -10.20 23.31
N GLU A 44 13.50 -11.47 23.36
CA GLU A 44 14.41 -12.00 24.38
C GLU A 44 15.82 -12.23 23.83
N SER A 45 15.95 -12.92 22.70
CA SER A 45 17.25 -13.22 22.10
C SER A 45 17.09 -13.64 20.64
N ALA A 46 18.11 -13.41 19.82
CA ALA A 46 18.10 -13.80 18.42
C ALA A 46 18.33 -15.31 18.27
N ALA A 47 17.51 -15.99 17.48
CA ALA A 47 17.80 -17.38 17.09
C ALA A 47 18.79 -17.44 15.92
N ASP A 48 19.62 -18.47 15.89
CA ASP A 48 20.62 -18.70 14.83
C ASP A 48 20.05 -19.37 13.58
N SER A 49 18.87 -19.99 13.69
CA SER A 49 18.24 -20.73 12.58
C SER A 49 16.83 -20.24 12.30
N LEU A 50 16.49 -20.22 11.01
CA LEU A 50 15.15 -19.89 10.54
C LEU A 50 14.27 -21.15 10.62
N GLY A 51 13.13 -21.04 11.29
CA GLY A 51 12.16 -22.13 11.37
C GLY A 51 11.22 -22.14 10.16
N LEU A 52 10.23 -23.03 10.23
CA LEU A 52 9.23 -23.20 9.17
C LEU A 52 8.34 -21.95 9.04
N VAL A 53 7.94 -21.32 10.14
CA VAL A 53 7.05 -20.17 10.14
C VAL A 53 7.76 -18.96 9.53
N GLY A 54 9.03 -18.73 9.88
CA GLY A 54 9.86 -17.70 9.27
C GLY A 54 10.08 -17.92 7.78
N SER A 55 10.39 -19.15 7.37
CA SER A 55 10.56 -19.50 5.96
C SER A 55 9.30 -19.23 5.14
N VAL A 56 8.12 -19.60 5.67
CA VAL A 56 6.82 -19.32 5.04
C VAL A 56 6.54 -17.82 5.00
N ALA A 57 6.79 -17.10 6.09
CA ALA A 57 6.56 -15.65 6.16
C ALA A 57 7.42 -14.87 5.15
N LEU A 58 8.68 -15.26 4.96
CA LEU A 58 9.54 -14.70 3.92
C LEU A 58 9.00 -14.99 2.51
N GLY A 59 8.54 -16.22 2.26
CA GLY A 59 7.91 -16.59 1.00
C GLY A 59 6.67 -15.74 0.72
N VAL A 60 5.82 -15.53 1.72
CA VAL A 60 4.63 -14.67 1.63
C VAL A 60 5.02 -13.21 1.39
N ALA A 61 6.11 -12.70 1.98
CA ALA A 61 6.58 -11.34 1.71
C ALA A 61 6.89 -11.13 0.22
N VAL A 62 7.65 -12.05 -0.38
CA VAL A 62 7.99 -11.99 -1.81
C VAL A 62 6.73 -12.09 -2.66
N LEU A 63 5.84 -13.04 -2.35
CA LEU A 63 4.60 -13.21 -3.08
C LEU A 63 3.71 -11.98 -2.99
N SER A 64 3.56 -11.39 -1.80
CA SER A 64 2.74 -10.19 -1.59
C SER A 64 3.25 -8.99 -2.38
N ILE A 65 4.57 -8.83 -2.53
CA ILE A 65 5.14 -7.79 -3.41
C ILE A 65 4.72 -8.04 -4.86
N MET A 66 4.77 -9.28 -5.35
CA MET A 66 4.32 -9.62 -6.71
C MET A 66 2.82 -9.39 -6.89
N VAL A 67 2.01 -9.85 -5.94
CA VAL A 67 0.54 -9.67 -5.94
C VAL A 67 0.17 -8.19 -5.95
N LYS A 68 0.89 -7.35 -5.19
CA LYS A 68 0.71 -5.89 -5.19
C LYS A 68 1.00 -5.26 -6.56
N LEU A 69 1.79 -5.88 -7.42
CA LEU A 69 2.02 -5.37 -8.78
C LEU A 69 0.90 -5.80 -9.75
N VAL A 70 0.32 -6.98 -9.55
CA VAL A 70 -0.69 -7.57 -10.44
C VAL A 70 -2.12 -7.11 -10.11
N VAL A 71 -2.54 -7.27 -8.85
CA VAL A 71 -3.94 -7.03 -8.41
C VAL A 71 -4.43 -5.62 -8.74
N PRO A 72 -3.62 -4.55 -8.59
CA PRO A 72 -4.05 -3.22 -8.97
C PRO A 72 -4.46 -3.06 -10.44
N GLY A 73 -3.91 -3.88 -11.35
CA GLY A 73 -4.28 -3.91 -12.77
C GLY A 73 -5.60 -4.62 -13.06
N MET A 74 -6.12 -5.40 -12.11
CA MET A 74 -7.39 -6.11 -12.23
C MET A 74 -8.59 -5.30 -11.71
N ILE A 75 -8.33 -4.22 -10.96
CA ILE A 75 -9.37 -3.36 -10.40
C ILE A 75 -9.85 -2.43 -11.51
N GLY A 76 -11.08 -2.70 -11.97
CA GLY A 76 -11.96 -1.90 -12.85
C GLY A 76 -11.31 -0.83 -13.74
N SER A 77 -11.52 -0.94 -15.05
CA SER A 77 -11.11 0.10 -16.00
C SER A 77 -12.12 1.25 -16.04
N ALA A 78 -11.63 2.46 -16.29
CA ALA A 78 -12.48 3.60 -16.60
C ALA A 78 -13.34 3.35 -17.85
N LYS A 79 -14.55 3.92 -17.87
CA LYS A 79 -15.37 4.01 -19.08
C LYS A 79 -15.18 5.39 -19.72
N ASN A 80 -15.45 5.49 -21.01
CA ASN A 80 -15.47 6.78 -21.69
C ASN A 80 -16.47 7.73 -21.01
N GLY A 81 -15.98 8.91 -20.63
CA GLY A 81 -16.77 9.91 -19.91
C GLY A 81 -16.99 9.62 -18.42
N SER A 82 -16.29 8.64 -17.81
CA SER A 82 -16.38 8.42 -16.36
C SER A 82 -16.07 9.72 -15.59
N PRO A 83 -16.93 10.12 -14.64
CA PRO A 83 -16.71 11.32 -13.83
C PRO A 83 -15.44 11.20 -12.98
N LEU A 84 -14.81 12.33 -12.70
CA LEU A 84 -13.56 12.40 -11.91
C LEU A 84 -13.68 11.68 -10.56
N THR A 85 -14.84 11.81 -9.89
CA THR A 85 -15.11 11.19 -8.59
C THR A 85 -15.08 9.67 -8.63
N GLU A 86 -15.54 9.05 -9.72
CA GLU A 86 -15.48 7.60 -9.93
C GLU A 86 -14.03 7.14 -10.10
N LEU A 87 -13.25 7.86 -10.92
CA LEU A 87 -11.84 7.52 -11.17
C LEU A 87 -10.98 7.64 -9.90
N VAL A 88 -11.19 8.71 -9.12
CA VAL A 88 -10.52 8.88 -7.84
C VAL A 88 -10.91 7.78 -6.86
N GLY A 89 -12.19 7.35 -6.85
CA GLY A 89 -12.68 6.22 -6.06
C GLY A 89 -12.01 4.89 -6.44
N LEU A 90 -11.88 4.60 -7.74
CA LEU A 90 -11.17 3.42 -8.24
C LEU A 90 -9.69 3.43 -7.81
N TYR A 91 -9.02 4.57 -7.89
CA TYR A 91 -7.66 4.72 -7.39
C TYR A 91 -7.58 4.46 -5.89
N GLN A 92 -8.54 4.96 -5.10
CA GLN A 92 -8.58 4.73 -3.66
C GLN A 92 -8.70 3.24 -3.32
N VAL A 93 -9.62 2.52 -3.97
CA VAL A 93 -9.79 1.06 -3.78
C VAL A 93 -8.50 0.32 -4.16
N ARG A 94 -7.89 0.70 -5.29
CA ARG A 94 -6.61 0.18 -5.75
C ARG A 94 -5.49 0.37 -4.72
N LEU A 95 -5.42 1.55 -4.11
CA LEU A 95 -4.45 1.86 -3.08
C LEU A 95 -4.68 1.04 -1.81
N ILE A 96 -5.93 0.95 -1.34
CA ILE A 96 -6.31 0.17 -0.15
C ILE A 96 -5.90 -1.29 -0.32
N ILE A 97 -6.35 -1.95 -1.39
CA ILE A 97 -6.08 -3.36 -1.64
C ILE A 97 -4.57 -3.62 -1.75
N GLY A 98 -3.84 -2.76 -2.49
CA GLY A 98 -2.39 -2.89 -2.61
C GLY A 98 -1.66 -2.76 -1.27
N LEU A 99 -2.09 -1.84 -0.40
CA LEU A 99 -1.49 -1.66 0.92
C LEU A 99 -1.87 -2.78 1.89
N SER A 100 -3.11 -3.26 1.89
CA SER A 100 -3.56 -4.36 2.76
C SER A 100 -2.82 -5.67 2.48
N VAL A 101 -2.48 -5.94 1.22
CA VAL A 101 -1.65 -7.12 0.86
C VAL A 101 -0.24 -7.02 1.46
N LEU A 102 0.37 -5.83 1.44
CA LEU A 102 1.68 -5.61 2.04
C LEU A 102 1.63 -5.62 3.57
N GLU A 103 0.61 -4.99 4.15
CA GLU A 103 0.37 -4.95 5.60
C GLU A 103 0.22 -6.37 6.16
N GLY A 104 -0.60 -7.21 5.55
CA GLY A 104 -0.80 -8.59 5.98
C GLY A 104 0.50 -9.39 5.96
N ALA A 105 1.34 -9.22 4.92
CA ALA A 105 2.64 -9.85 4.86
C ALA A 105 3.63 -9.29 5.91
N ALA A 106 3.58 -7.99 6.20
CA ALA A 106 4.44 -7.39 7.20
C ALA A 106 4.07 -7.88 8.61
N LEU A 107 2.78 -7.92 8.93
CA LEU A 107 2.28 -8.46 10.20
C LEU A 107 2.63 -9.94 10.35
N LEU A 108 2.49 -10.75 9.29
CA LEU A 108 2.89 -12.16 9.32
C LEU A 108 4.39 -12.33 9.62
N ASN A 109 5.24 -11.48 9.03
CA ASN A 109 6.67 -11.49 9.30
C ASN A 109 7.01 -11.05 10.74
N LEU A 110 6.23 -10.13 11.31
CA LEU A 110 6.35 -9.77 12.72
C LEU A 110 5.91 -10.91 13.66
N VAL A 111 4.84 -11.64 13.31
CA VAL A 111 4.44 -12.86 14.04
C VAL A 111 5.54 -13.93 13.95
N ALA A 112 6.12 -14.14 12.78
CA ALA A 112 7.22 -15.08 12.61
C ALA A 112 8.48 -14.66 13.38
N PHE A 113 8.79 -13.37 13.41
CA PHE A 113 9.86 -12.84 14.24
C PHE A 113 9.58 -13.05 15.73
N GLN A 114 8.34 -12.84 16.20
CA GLN A 114 7.97 -13.14 17.57
C GLN A 114 8.15 -14.63 17.92
N ALA A 115 7.74 -15.52 17.02
CA ALA A 115 7.74 -16.96 17.26
C ALA A 115 9.14 -17.59 17.20
N GLU A 116 9.98 -17.13 16.27
CA GLU A 116 11.28 -17.75 15.99
C GLU A 116 12.47 -16.86 16.35
N GLN A 117 12.24 -15.59 16.68
CA GLN A 117 13.25 -14.60 17.05
C GLN A 117 14.39 -14.43 16.03
N HIS A 118 14.15 -14.77 14.76
CA HIS A 118 15.15 -14.66 13.70
C HIS A 118 15.01 -13.35 12.92
N TRP A 119 16.12 -12.61 12.79
CA TRP A 119 16.13 -11.23 12.30
C TRP A 119 15.69 -11.06 10.84
N SER A 120 15.81 -12.10 10.01
CA SER A 120 15.37 -12.03 8.60
C SER A 120 13.89 -11.65 8.48
N SER A 121 13.03 -12.17 9.36
CA SER A 121 11.59 -11.86 9.37
C SER A 121 11.37 -10.38 9.72
N LEU A 122 12.11 -9.83 10.68
CA LEU A 122 12.04 -8.41 11.02
C LEU A 122 12.51 -7.53 9.84
N VAL A 123 13.60 -7.90 9.18
CA VAL A 123 14.10 -7.20 7.99
C VAL A 123 13.08 -7.22 6.86
N ALA A 124 12.43 -8.37 6.61
CA ALA A 124 11.39 -8.48 5.60
C ALA A 124 10.17 -7.59 5.91
N ALA A 125 9.71 -7.56 7.17
CA ALA A 125 8.67 -6.64 7.60
C ALA A 125 9.07 -5.17 7.36
N GLY A 126 10.31 -4.80 7.69
CA GLY A 126 10.85 -3.46 7.42
C GLY A 126 10.85 -3.10 5.93
N VAL A 127 11.27 -4.01 5.07
CA VAL A 127 11.23 -3.83 3.60
C VAL A 127 9.79 -3.61 3.12
N LEU A 128 8.83 -4.40 3.60
CA LEU A 128 7.43 -4.24 3.24
C LEU A 128 6.87 -2.88 3.67
N VAL A 129 7.21 -2.39 4.86
CA VAL A 129 6.86 -1.04 5.32
C VAL A 129 7.45 0.03 4.40
N LEU A 130 8.69 -0.12 3.93
CA LEU A 130 9.27 0.80 2.95
C LEU A 130 8.47 0.81 1.63
N PHE A 131 7.99 -0.35 1.17
CA PHE A 131 7.09 -0.42 0.01
C PHE A 131 5.72 0.25 0.26
N MET A 132 5.20 0.18 1.48
CA MET A 132 3.98 0.90 1.87
C MET A 132 4.22 2.42 1.83
N LEU A 133 5.33 2.90 2.41
CA LEU A 133 5.73 4.32 2.38
C LEU A 133 5.95 4.83 0.94
N ALA A 134 6.58 4.04 0.06
CA ALA A 134 6.77 4.39 -1.35
C ALA A 134 5.42 4.56 -2.11
N SER A 135 4.34 3.97 -1.58
CA SER A 135 3.00 4.05 -2.15
C SER A 135 2.25 5.33 -1.74
N TRP A 136 2.94 6.31 -1.16
CA TRP A 136 2.34 7.57 -0.71
C TRP A 136 1.49 8.25 -1.80
N PRO A 137 0.21 8.58 -1.50
CA PRO A 137 -0.68 9.22 -2.44
C PRO A 137 -0.31 10.70 -2.61
N SER A 138 -0.06 11.09 -3.85
CA SER A 138 0.21 12.47 -4.25
C SER A 138 -0.66 12.85 -5.43
N ARG A 139 -1.02 14.13 -5.53
CA ARG A 139 -1.84 14.68 -6.61
C ARG A 139 -1.30 14.25 -7.99
N ALA A 140 0.00 14.43 -8.21
CA ALA A 140 0.65 14.05 -9.47
C ALA A 140 0.54 12.54 -9.81
N LYS A 141 0.65 11.65 -8.81
CA LYS A 141 0.47 10.20 -9.04
C LYS A 141 -0.97 9.87 -9.44
N ILE A 142 -1.95 10.50 -8.79
CA ILE A 142 -3.37 10.26 -9.07
C ILE A 142 -3.73 10.83 -10.45
N GLU A 143 -3.37 12.08 -10.73
CA GLU A 143 -3.63 12.71 -12.03
C GLU A 143 -2.99 11.93 -13.19
N SER A 144 -1.74 11.51 -13.06
CA SER A 144 -1.08 10.70 -14.10
C SER A 144 -1.74 9.34 -14.29
N TRP A 145 -2.29 8.76 -13.22
CA TRP A 145 -3.06 7.52 -13.34
C TRP A 145 -4.41 7.76 -14.01
N ILE A 146 -5.13 8.82 -13.64
CA ILE A 146 -6.43 9.19 -14.25
C ILE A 146 -6.27 9.45 -15.74
N LYS A 147 -5.25 10.22 -16.15
CA LYS A 147 -4.96 10.49 -17.57
C LYS A 147 -4.76 9.19 -18.35
N ARG A 148 -3.95 8.26 -17.84
CA ARG A 148 -3.75 6.94 -18.47
C ARG A 148 -5.06 6.15 -18.60
N GLN A 149 -5.94 6.22 -17.60
CA GLN A 149 -7.23 5.53 -17.65
C GLN A 149 -8.16 6.13 -18.71
N GLN A 150 -8.18 7.45 -18.86
CA GLN A 150 -8.95 8.13 -19.89
C GLN A 150 -8.41 7.81 -21.29
N GLU A 151 -7.09 7.88 -21.48
CA GLU A 151 -6.44 7.48 -22.74
C GLU A 151 -6.76 6.03 -23.13
N MET A 152 -6.75 5.10 -22.16
CA MET A 152 -7.12 3.71 -22.41
C MET A 152 -8.60 3.51 -22.73
N ALA A 153 -9.48 4.34 -22.17
CA ALA A 153 -10.92 4.29 -22.46
C ALA A 153 -11.24 4.81 -23.87
N GLU A 154 -10.51 5.83 -24.35
CA GLU A 154 -10.70 6.41 -25.69
C GLU A 154 -10.28 5.45 -26.82
N LEU A 155 -9.36 4.51 -26.53
CA LEU A 155 -8.83 3.55 -27.50
C LEU A 155 -9.63 2.24 -27.60
N GLY A 156 -10.56 1.98 -26.68
CA GLY A 156 -11.38 0.76 -26.62
C GLY A 156 -12.84 1.01 -26.97
#